data_AF-A0A2E5FDX7-F1
#
_entry.id   AF-A0A2E5FDX7-F1
#
_cell.length_a   1.000
_cell.length_b   1.000
_cell.length_c   1.000
_cell.angle_alpha   90.00
_cell.angle_beta   90.00
_cell.angle_gamma   90.00
#
_symmetry.space_group_name_H-M   'P 1'
#
loop_
_entity.id
_entity.type
_entity.pdbx_description
1 polymer ?
#
loop_
_entity_poly.entity_id
_entity_poly.type
_entity_poly.pdbx_seq_one_letter_code
_entity_poly.pdbx_strand_id
1 'polypeptide(L)'
;MKILFSKPSQLSQEKNAQLLSQLSDILAHKNTDDMATHLMLELDNERIEVESIQQLFALCQEWGIDQSPLESLLQMVDMHAN
;
A
#
# COMPACT_ATOMS: atom_id res chain seq x y z
N MET A 1 9.96 -5.10 2.13
CA MET A 1 8.80 -5.87 2.62
C MET A 1 7.77 -6.01 1.51
N LYS A 2 6.97 -7.08 1.49
CA LYS A 2 5.88 -7.24 0.50
C LYS A 2 4.55 -7.36 1.22
N ILE A 3 3.54 -6.66 0.73
CA ILE A 3 2.20 -6.60 1.32
C ILE A 3 1.19 -6.86 0.21
N LEU A 4 0.23 -7.73 0.49
CA LEU A 4 -0.82 -8.08 -0.44
C LEU A 4 -2.11 -7.36 -0.04
N PHE A 5 -2.67 -6.59 -0.96
CA PHE A 5 -3.95 -5.91 -0.82
C PHE A 5 -5.01 -6.56 -1.71
N SER A 6 -6.23 -6.62 -1.22
CA SER A 6 -7.39 -6.92 -2.06
C SER A 6 -7.66 -5.72 -2.97
N LYS A 7 -7.67 -5.94 -4.29
CA LYS A 7 -7.93 -4.86 -5.24
C LYS A 7 -9.39 -4.41 -5.11
N PRO A 8 -9.70 -3.10 -5.22
CA PRO A 8 -11.09 -2.64 -5.26
C PRO A 8 -11.82 -3.31 -6.43
N SER A 9 -13.04 -3.78 -6.17
CA SER A 9 -13.87 -4.40 -7.19
C SER A 9 -14.23 -3.38 -8.27
N GLN A 10 -14.07 -3.76 -9.55
CA GLN A 10 -14.51 -3.00 -10.72
C GLN A 10 -13.81 -1.63 -10.96
N LEU A 11 -12.49 -1.54 -10.77
CA LEU A 11 -11.75 -0.37 -11.27
C LEU A 11 -11.72 -0.35 -12.80
N SER A 12 -12.06 0.79 -13.40
CA SER A 12 -11.77 1.04 -14.81
C SER A 12 -10.26 1.08 -15.05
N GLN A 13 -9.81 0.89 -16.30
CA GLN A 13 -8.38 0.94 -16.62
C GLN A 13 -7.74 2.29 -16.22
N GLU A 14 -8.46 3.40 -16.39
CA GLU A 14 -8.00 4.73 -15.98
C GLU A 14 -7.87 4.85 -14.46
N LYS A 15 -8.86 4.35 -13.72
CA LYS A 15 -8.83 4.35 -12.25
C LYS A 15 -7.75 3.43 -11.69
N ASN A 16 -7.50 2.29 -12.33
CA ASN A 16 -6.40 1.41 -11.99
C ASN A 16 -5.05 2.10 -12.20
N ALA A 17 -4.87 2.80 -13.33
CA ALA A 17 -3.65 3.57 -13.58
C ALA A 17 -3.46 4.70 -12.55
N GLN A 18 -4.52 5.40 -12.17
CA GLN A 18 -4.49 6.42 -11.11
C GLN A 18 -4.04 5.81 -9.77
N LEU A 19 -4.62 4.69 -9.37
CA LEU A 19 -4.25 3.98 -8.14
C LEU A 19 -2.78 3.56 -8.15
N LEU A 20 -2.30 2.95 -9.23
CA LEU A 20 -0.90 2.53 -9.37
C LEU A 20 0.06 3.73 -9.35
N SER A 21 -0.32 4.85 -9.96
CA SER A 21 0.44 6.10 -9.91
C SER A 21 0.55 6.63 -8.49
N GLN A 22 -0.57 6.73 -7.76
CA GLN A 22 -0.55 7.21 -6.38
C GLN A 22 0.25 6.28 -5.44
N LEU A 23 0.19 4.97 -5.66
CA LEU A 23 1.01 4.01 -4.92
C LEU A 23 2.51 4.25 -5.16
N SER A 24 2.90 4.64 -6.38
CA SER A 24 4.30 4.94 -6.72
C SER A 24 4.83 6.24 -6.11
N ASP A 25 3.95 7.15 -5.68
CA ASP A 25 4.34 8.40 -5.01
C ASP A 25 4.66 8.20 -3.51
N ILE A 26 4.42 7.00 -2.97
CA ILE A 26 4.67 6.68 -1.57
C ILE A 26 6.17 6.55 -1.32
N LEU A 27 6.65 7.15 -0.24
CA LEU A 27 8.08 7.36 0.01
C LEU A 27 8.89 6.05 0.09
N ALA A 28 8.28 5.02 0.68
CA ALA A 28 8.85 3.67 0.79
C ALA A 28 8.49 2.77 -0.41
N HIS A 29 7.82 3.26 -1.45
CA HIS A 29 7.46 2.43 -2.60
C HIS A 29 8.70 1.93 -3.33
N LYS A 30 8.69 0.64 -3.67
CA LYS A 30 9.71 0.01 -4.50
C LYS A 30 9.13 -0.61 -5.76
N ASN A 31 8.00 -1.30 -5.65
CA ASN A 31 7.30 -1.87 -6.80
C ASN A 31 5.82 -2.14 -6.47
N THR A 32 4.98 -2.25 -7.49
CA THR A 32 3.61 -2.75 -7.37
C THR A 32 3.31 -3.75 -8.47
N ASP A 33 2.91 -4.96 -8.09
CA ASP A 33 2.44 -5.99 -9.01
C ASP A 33 0.91 -5.99 -9.05
N ASP A 34 0.34 -5.79 -10.23
CA ASP A 34 -1.10 -5.85 -10.46
C ASP A 34 -1.52 -7.28 -10.74
N MET A 35 -2.09 -7.94 -9.73
CA MET A 35 -2.73 -9.24 -9.87
C MET A 35 -4.23 -9.00 -10.07
N ALA A 36 -4.87 -9.76 -10.96
CA ALA A 36 -6.26 -9.52 -11.38
C ALA A 36 -7.26 -9.15 -10.25
N THR A 37 -7.10 -9.75 -9.07
CA THR A 37 -7.92 -9.51 -7.86
C THR A 37 -7.17 -8.89 -6.68
N HIS A 38 -5.84 -8.73 -6.77
CA HIS A 38 -5.00 -8.27 -5.66
C HIS A 38 -3.88 -7.35 -6.14
N LEU A 39 -3.37 -6.49 -5.27
CA LEU A 39 -2.18 -5.68 -5.53
C LEU A 39 -1.07 -6.12 -4.59
N MET A 40 0.08 -6.53 -5.15
CA MET A 40 1.26 -6.83 -4.35
C MET A 40 2.13 -5.58 -4.30
N LEU A 41 2.14 -4.90 -3.16
CA LEU A 41 2.99 -3.75 -2.91
C LEU A 41 4.32 -4.21 -2.32
N GLU A 42 5.42 -3.88 -3.00
CA GLU A 42 6.77 -4.01 -2.46
C GLU A 42 7.22 -2.66 -1.91
N LEU A 43 7.52 -2.65 -0.61
CA LEU A 43 8.06 -1.51 0.11
C LEU A 43 9.54 -1.71 0.42
N ASP A 44 10.32 -0.64 0.39
CA ASP A 44 11.70 -0.64 0.84
C ASP A 44 11.73 -0.65 2.38
N ASN A 45 12.36 -1.67 2.96
CA ASN A 45 12.41 -1.85 4.41
C ASN A 45 13.35 -0.86 5.10
N GLU A 46 14.29 -0.26 4.37
CA GLU A 46 15.22 0.73 4.92
C GLU A 46 14.61 2.14 4.92
N ARG A 47 13.54 2.35 4.15
CA ARG A 47 12.85 3.64 4.00
C ARG A 47 11.44 3.66 4.57
N ILE A 48 10.98 2.52 5.08
CA ILE A 48 9.63 2.40 5.61
C ILE A 48 9.53 3.10 6.97
N GLU A 49 8.84 4.23 6.97
CA GLU A 49 8.58 5.04 8.15
C GLU A 49 7.07 5.15 8.40
N VAL A 50 6.69 5.61 9.60
CA VAL A 50 5.28 5.81 9.98
C VAL A 50 4.56 6.70 8.96
N GLU A 51 5.22 7.71 8.39
CA GLU A 51 4.65 8.56 7.34
C GLU A 51 4.24 7.76 6.09
N SER A 52 5.07 6.82 5.62
CA SER A 52 4.74 5.97 4.47
C SER A 52 3.52 5.08 4.76
N ILE A 53 3.40 4.59 6.00
CA ILE A 53 2.25 3.79 6.43
C ILE A 53 0.98 4.65 6.48
N GLN A 54 1.08 5.89 6.99
CA GLN A 54 -0.04 6.83 6.99
C GLN A 54 -0.52 7.19 5.58
N GLN A 55 0.42 7.41 4.64
CA GLN A 55 0.09 7.62 3.22
C GLN A 55 -0.67 6.42 2.64
N LEU A 56 -0.22 5.20 2.96
CA LEU A 56 -0.91 3.97 2.54
C LEU A 56 -2.30 3.84 3.14
N PHE A 57 -2.49 4.20 4.41
CA PHE A 57 -3.82 4.19 5.06
C PHE A 57 -4.78 5.15 4.37
N ALA A 58 -4.34 6.38 4.10
CA ALA A 58 -5.15 7.38 3.41
C ALA A 58 -5.54 6.92 2.00
N LEU A 59 -4.59 6.37 1.24
CA LEU A 59 -4.86 5.82 -0.08
C LEU A 59 -5.81 4.63 -0.02
N CYS A 60 -5.58 3.68 0.89
CA CYS A 60 -6.50 2.54 1.04
C CYS A 60 -7.92 3.00 1.42
N GLN A 61 -8.05 4.03 2.26
CA GLN A 61 -9.33 4.62 2.61
C GLN A 61 -10.04 5.26 1.41
N GLU A 62 -9.32 6.05 0.60
CA GLU A 62 -9.86 6.73 -0.59
C GLU A 62 -10.39 5.73 -1.62
N TRP A 63 -9.66 4.63 -1.80
CA TRP A 63 -9.97 3.61 -2.80
C TRP A 63 -10.83 2.45 -2.28
N GLY A 64 -11.21 2.46 -1.00
CA GLY A 64 -11.98 1.39 -0.38
C GLY A 64 -11.26 0.05 -0.32
N ILE A 65 -9.92 0.08 -0.20
CA ILE A 65 -9.06 -1.10 -0.04
C ILE A 65 -9.05 -1.51 1.43
N ASP A 66 -9.05 -2.82 1.69
CA ASP A 66 -8.93 -3.36 3.03
C ASP A 66 -7.60 -2.98 3.70
N GLN A 67 -7.69 -2.40 4.90
CA GLN A 67 -6.54 -1.84 5.62
C GLN A 67 -5.90 -2.82 6.61
N SER A 68 -6.47 -4.01 6.81
CA SER A 68 -5.96 -5.01 7.77
C SER A 68 -4.47 -5.33 7.58
N PRO A 69 -3.93 -5.40 6.34
CA PRO A 69 -2.49 -5.60 6.13
C PRO A 69 -1.62 -4.44 6.64
N LEU A 70 -2.14 -3.20 6.62
CA LEU A 70 -1.43 -2.02 7.11
C LEU A 70 -1.43 -1.92 8.63
N GLU A 71 -2.48 -2.38 9.30
CA GLU A 71 -2.50 -2.42 10.76
C GLU A 71 -1.38 -3.31 11.30
N SER A 72 -1.21 -4.49 10.68
CA SER A 72 -0.12 -5.41 11.01
C SER A 72 1.25 -4.78 10.74
N LEU A 73 1.39 -4.07 9.62
CA LEU A 73 2.60 -3.35 9.26
C LEU A 73 2.95 -2.24 10.26
N LEU A 74 1.96 -1.45 10.67
CA LEU A 74 2.12 -0.36 11.62
C LEU A 74 2.63 -0.90 12.96
N GLN A 75 2.03 -1.98 13.47
CA GLN A 75 2.47 -2.63 14.69
C GLN A 75 3.92 -3.13 14.58
N MET A 76 4.32 -3.68 13.43
CA MET A 76 5.70 -4.11 13.21
C MET A 76 6.69 -2.94 13.19
N VAL A 77 6.36 -1.83 12.53
CA VAL A 77 7.24 -0.66 12.48
C VAL A 77 7.31 0.06 13.83
N ASP A 78 6.20 0.17 14.55
CA ASP A 78 6.13 0.77 15.89
C ASP A 78 6.96 -0.04 16.92
N MET A 79 6.90 -1.38 16.87
CA MET A 79 7.72 -2.24 17.73
C MET A 79 9.23 -2.12 17.49
N HIS A 80 9.65 -1.76 16.27
CA HIS A 80 11.06 -1.58 15.92
C HIS A 80 11.57 -0.14 16.16
N ALA A 81 10.69 0.79 16.51
CA ALA A 81 11.03 2.19 16.80
C ALA A 81 11.36 2.46 18.28
N ASN A 82 11.25 1.44 19.15
CA ASN A 82 11.51 1.47 20.60
C ASN A 82 12.75 0.65 20.98
#